data_AF-A0A6M6JKH8-F1
#
_entry.id   AF-A0A6M6JKH8-F1
#
_cell.length_a   1.000
_cell.length_b   1.000
_cell.length_c   1.000
_cell.angle_alpha   90.00
_cell.angle_beta   90.00
_cell.angle_gamma   90.00
#
_symmetry.space_group_name_H-M   'P 1'
#
loop_
_entity.id
_entity.type
_entity.pdbx_description
1 polymer ?
#
loop_
_entity_poly.entity_id
_entity_poly.type
_entity_poly.pdbx_seq_one_letter_code
_entity_poly.pdbx_strand_id
1 'polypeptide(L)'
;MSAALERLRRNYGVGFLRYLGRRDESSLLSAYEIGRAGLTGGVGLLDVVQVHHTVLLDALRTARPDEIEDVAEAAAAFLVEVLASFEMTNRAALARAAAPPRGDAPTSS
;
A
#
# COMPACT_ATOMS: atom_id res chain seq x y z
N MET A 1 10.34 -16.97 0.72
CA MET A 1 9.55 -15.73 0.69
C MET A 1 8.26 -16.01 -0.08
N SER A 2 7.09 -15.48 0.29
CA SER A 2 5.86 -15.81 -0.44
C SER A 2 5.84 -15.14 -1.82
N ALA A 3 5.20 -15.78 -2.81
CA ALA A 3 5.09 -15.21 -4.16
C ALA A 3 4.37 -13.85 -4.18
N ALA A 4 3.46 -13.62 -3.23
CA ALA A 4 2.77 -12.33 -3.06
C ALA A 4 3.73 -11.24 -2.56
N LEU A 5 4.57 -11.55 -1.58
CA LEU A 5 5.58 -10.62 -1.05
C LEU A 5 6.63 -10.25 -2.11
N GLU A 6 7.06 -11.22 -2.93
CA GLU A 6 7.98 -10.95 -4.04
C GLU A 6 7.37 -10.04 -5.11
N ARG A 7 6.10 -10.25 -5.45
CA ARG A 7 5.37 -9.36 -6.37
C ARG A 7 5.22 -7.96 -5.78
N LEU A 8 4.88 -7.86 -4.49
CA LEU A 8 4.80 -6.58 -3.80
C LEU A 8 6.13 -5.84 -3.90
N ARG A 9 7.26 -6.48 -3.53
CA ARG A 9 8.58 -5.84 -3.57
C ARG A 9 8.92 -5.29 -4.96
N ARG A 10 8.69 -6.08 -6.02
CA ARG A 10 8.96 -5.64 -7.40
C ARG A 10 8.08 -4.46 -7.79
N ASN A 11 6.77 -4.56 -7.57
CA ASN A 11 5.82 -3.53 -7.96
C ASN A 11 6.03 -2.25 -7.15
N TYR A 12 6.36 -2.36 -5.86
CA TYR A 12 6.67 -1.25 -4.99
C TYR A 12 7.87 -0.46 -5.50
N GLY A 13 8.98 -1.14 -5.83
CA GLY A 13 10.18 -0.49 -6.37
C GLY A 13 9.90 0.25 -7.69
N VAL A 14 9.19 -0.41 -8.63
CA VAL A 14 8.82 0.21 -9.91
C VAL A 14 7.89 1.41 -9.71
N GLY A 15 6.88 1.28 -8.86
CA GLY A 15 5.93 2.34 -8.55
C GLY A 15 6.62 3.53 -7.88
N PHE A 16 7.53 3.28 -6.93
CA PHE A 16 8.24 4.33 -6.22
C PHE A 16 9.19 5.12 -7.15
N LEU A 17 9.95 4.44 -8.01
CA LEU A 17 10.80 5.11 -9.00
C LEU A 17 10.00 5.94 -10.01
N ARG A 18 8.82 5.44 -10.44
CA ARG A 18 7.90 6.22 -11.27
C ARG A 18 7.40 7.47 -10.54
N TYR A 19 7.03 7.33 -9.27
CA TYR A 19 6.57 8.45 -8.45
C TYR A 19 7.66 9.52 -8.30
N LEU A 20 8.91 9.12 -8.03
CA LEU A 20 10.05 10.04 -7.95
C LEU A 20 10.21 10.88 -9.22
N GLY A 21 9.98 10.31 -10.40
CA GLY A 21 10.16 11.00 -11.69
C GLY A 21 9.03 11.94 -12.12
N ARG A 22 7.79 11.76 -11.64
CA ARG A 22 6.62 12.53 -12.13
C ARG A 22 5.79 13.23 -11.05
N ARG A 23 5.84 12.73 -9.80
CA ARG A 23 5.10 13.27 -8.64
C ARG A 23 3.62 13.57 -8.90
N ASP A 24 2.98 12.78 -9.76
CA ASP A 24 1.59 13.00 -10.15
C ASP A 24 0.61 12.13 -9.37
N GLU A 25 -0.67 12.52 -9.39
CA GLU A 25 -1.76 11.82 -8.72
C GLU A 25 -1.95 10.39 -9.25
N SER A 26 -1.63 10.15 -10.53
CA SER A 26 -1.68 8.81 -11.13
C SER A 26 -0.68 7.83 -10.49
N SER A 27 0.46 8.34 -10.06
CA SER A 27 1.49 7.57 -9.37
C SER A 27 1.10 7.24 -7.93
N LEU A 28 0.33 8.12 -7.27
CA LEU A 28 -0.27 7.83 -5.96
C LEU A 28 -1.40 6.81 -6.06
N LEU A 29 -2.28 6.92 -7.07
CA LEU A 29 -3.28 5.87 -7.32
C LEU A 29 -2.61 4.50 -7.53
N SER A 30 -1.48 4.46 -8.26
CA SER A 30 -0.69 3.23 -8.41
C SER A 30 -0.15 2.71 -7.08
N ALA A 31 0.23 3.58 -6.14
CA ALA A 31 0.69 3.20 -4.81
C ALA A 31 -0.44 2.51 -4.01
N TYR A 32 -1.65 3.09 -4.04
CA TYR A 32 -2.85 2.50 -3.44
C TYR A 32 -3.14 1.11 -4.02
N GLU A 33 -3.10 0.95 -5.34
CA GLU A 33 -3.35 -0.32 -6.03
C GLU A 33 -2.31 -1.38 -5.67
N ILE A 34 -1.03 -1.00 -5.53
CA ILE A 34 0.04 -1.88 -5.06
C ILE A 34 -0.27 -2.42 -3.65
N GLY A 35 -0.65 -1.53 -2.73
CA GLY A 35 -1.03 -1.90 -1.37
C GLY A 35 -2.23 -2.84 -1.34
N ARG A 36 -3.29 -2.49 -2.07
CA ARG A 36 -4.51 -3.30 -2.19
C ARG A 36 -4.20 -4.69 -2.74
N ALA A 37 -3.40 -4.78 -3.81
CA ALA A 37 -3.01 -6.06 -4.40
C ALA A 37 -2.20 -6.92 -3.41
N GLY A 38 -1.25 -6.32 -2.68
CA GLY A 38 -0.50 -6.99 -1.62
C GLY A 38 -1.41 -7.55 -0.53
N LEU A 39 -2.33 -6.73 -0.03
CA LEU A 39 -3.31 -7.12 0.98
C LEU A 39 -4.20 -8.27 0.51
N THR A 40 -4.75 -8.20 -0.71
CA THR A 40 -5.55 -9.32 -1.28
C THR A 40 -4.72 -10.59 -1.49
N GLY A 41 -3.41 -10.46 -1.66
CA GLY A 41 -2.46 -11.57 -1.74
C GLY A 41 -2.00 -12.11 -0.39
N GLY A 42 -2.54 -11.62 0.72
CA GLY A 42 -2.20 -12.05 2.08
C GLY A 42 -0.90 -11.47 2.63
N VAL A 43 -0.38 -10.38 2.05
CA VAL A 43 0.80 -9.69 2.57
C VAL A 43 0.42 -8.86 3.80
N GLY A 44 1.20 -8.96 4.88
CA GLY A 44 0.96 -8.25 6.12
C GLY A 44 1.45 -6.79 6.07
N LEU A 45 0.92 -5.96 6.98
CA LEU A 45 1.34 -4.56 7.13
C LEU A 45 2.85 -4.42 7.39
N LEU A 46 3.40 -5.27 8.28
CA LEU A 46 4.82 -5.22 8.62
C LEU A 46 5.71 -5.60 7.44
N ASP A 47 5.25 -6.51 6.57
CA ASP A 47 5.97 -6.86 5.34
C ASP A 47 6.07 -5.65 4.40
N VAL A 48 4.97 -4.87 4.28
CA VAL A 48 4.96 -3.63 3.48
C VAL A 48 5.98 -2.63 4.01
N VAL A 49 6.04 -2.43 5.33
CA VAL A 49 7.00 -1.50 5.96
C VAL A 49 8.45 -1.95 5.73
N GLN A 50 8.73 -3.26 5.79
CA GLN A 50 10.06 -3.79 5.49
C GLN A 50 10.44 -3.62 4.01
N VAL A 51 9.50 -3.87 3.09
CA VAL A 51 9.68 -3.64 1.66
C VAL A 51 9.96 -2.16 1.39
N HIS A 52 9.16 -1.26 1.98
CA HIS A 52 9.33 0.18 1.88
C HIS A 52 10.73 0.61 2.32
N HIS A 53 11.16 0.18 3.51
CA HIS A 53 12.47 0.53 4.04
C HIS A 53 13.62 0.05 3.12
N THR A 54 13.50 -1.16 2.58
CA THR A 54 14.49 -1.70 1.64
C THR A 54 14.56 -0.86 0.36
N VAL A 55 13.41 -0.52 -0.23
CA VAL A 55 13.33 0.29 -1.46
C VAL A 55 13.83 1.71 -1.21
N LEU A 56 13.52 2.31 -0.06
CA LEU A 56 14.01 3.64 0.32
C LEU A 56 15.54 3.64 0.43
N LEU A 57 16.14 2.67 1.11
CA LEU A 57 17.60 2.57 1.21
C LEU A 57 18.25 2.42 -0.17
N ASP A 58 17.67 1.63 -1.06
CA ASP A 58 18.17 1.46 -2.43
C ASP A 58 18.08 2.78 -3.22
N ALA A 59 16.99 3.52 -3.11
CA ALA A 59 16.85 4.84 -3.74
C ALA A 59 17.86 5.86 -3.19
N LEU A 60 18.01 5.93 -1.86
CA LEU A 60 18.94 6.85 -1.19
C LEU A 60 20.41 6.58 -1.54
N ARG A 61 20.79 5.31 -1.76
CA ARG A 61 22.14 4.96 -2.23
C ARG A 61 22.46 5.50 -3.62
N THR A 62 21.43 5.75 -4.44
CA THR A 62 21.58 6.27 -5.80
C THR A 62 21.30 7.77 -5.91
N ALA A 63 20.74 8.38 -4.87
CA ALA A 63 20.39 9.79 -4.85
C ALA A 63 21.63 10.67 -4.68
N ARG A 64 21.61 11.84 -5.32
CA ARG A 64 22.60 12.88 -5.06
C ARG A 64 22.30 13.55 -3.71
N PRO A 65 23.30 14.15 -3.04
CA PRO A 65 23.09 14.77 -1.72
C PRO A 65 21.96 15.80 -1.68
N ASP A 66 21.76 16.56 -2.75
CA ASP A 66 20.70 17.56 -2.91
C ASP A 66 19.30 16.96 -3.16
N GLU A 67 19.21 15.65 -3.45
CA GLU A 67 17.94 14.94 -3.71
C GLU A 67 17.46 14.12 -2.50
N ILE A 68 18.27 14.00 -1.45
CA ILE A 68 17.99 13.12 -0.31
C ILE A 68 16.68 13.49 0.39
N GLU A 69 16.46 14.77 0.65
CA GLU A 69 15.25 15.27 1.31
C GLU A 69 14.01 15.00 0.45
N ASP A 70 14.07 15.35 -0.84
CA ASP A 70 13.00 15.11 -1.81
C ASP A 70 12.64 13.61 -1.90
N VAL A 71 13.62 12.72 -1.89
CA VAL A 71 13.42 11.27 -1.92
C VAL A 71 12.76 10.78 -0.63
N ALA A 72 13.18 11.29 0.53
CA ALA A 72 12.61 10.94 1.82
C ALA A 72 11.14 11.40 1.94
N GLU A 73 10.82 12.61 1.50
CA GLU A 73 9.44 13.11 1.45
C GLU A 73 8.57 12.29 0.50
N ALA A 74 9.12 11.91 -0.67
CA ALA A 74 8.46 11.00 -1.60
C ALA A 74 8.08 9.69 -0.94
N ALA A 75 9.03 9.13 -0.20
CA ALA A 75 8.90 7.84 0.43
C ALA A 75 7.77 7.87 1.45
N ALA A 76 7.68 8.93 2.26
CA ALA A 76 6.60 9.13 3.20
C ALA A 76 5.24 9.21 2.50
N ALA A 77 5.10 10.07 1.48
CA ALA A 77 3.84 10.22 0.75
C ALA A 77 3.39 8.92 0.08
N PHE A 78 4.33 8.22 -0.56
CA PHE A 78 4.05 6.95 -1.22
C PHE A 78 3.65 5.85 -0.23
N LEU A 79 4.31 5.78 0.93
CA LEU A 79 3.96 4.84 1.99
C LEU A 79 2.55 5.08 2.52
N VAL A 80 2.19 6.34 2.81
CA VAL A 80 0.85 6.70 3.29
C VAL A 80 -0.22 6.18 2.34
N GLU A 81 -0.04 6.37 1.04
CA GLU A 81 -1.02 5.94 0.05
C GLU A 81 -1.13 4.41 -0.08
N VAL A 82 0.00 3.70 0.00
CA VAL A 82 0.00 2.23 0.09
C VAL A 82 -0.78 1.77 1.33
N LEU A 83 -0.56 2.41 2.49
CA LEU A 83 -1.19 2.04 3.75
C LEU A 83 -2.68 2.42 3.82
N ALA A 84 -3.13 3.44 3.08
CA ALA A 84 -4.54 3.78 2.97
C ALA A 84 -5.40 2.60 2.48
N SER A 85 -4.84 1.72 1.64
CA SER A 85 -5.52 0.48 1.19
C SER A 85 -5.79 -0.52 2.33
N PHE A 86 -4.95 -0.53 3.36
CA PHE A 86 -5.11 -1.36 4.56
C PHE A 86 -6.17 -0.78 5.50
N GLU A 87 -6.21 0.55 5.65
CA GLU A 87 -7.22 1.21 6.49
C GLU A 87 -8.64 1.08 5.95
N MET A 88 -8.84 1.24 4.64
CA MET A 88 -10.16 1.08 4.02
C MET A 88 -10.70 -0.35 4.19
N THR A 89 -9.82 -1.35 4.12
CA THR A 89 -10.19 -2.74 4.34
C THR A 89 -10.55 -3.00 5.81
N ASN A 90 -9.83 -2.38 6.75
CA ASN A 90 -10.12 -2.51 8.18
C ASN A 90 -11.45 -1.85 8.55
N ARG A 91 -11.74 -0.66 8.00
CA ARG A 91 -13.06 0.00 8.15
C ARG A 91 -14.20 -0.84 7.55
N ALA A 92 -14.01 -1.41 6.37
CA ALA A 92 -15.01 -2.29 5.77
C ALA A 92 -15.25 -3.56 6.60
N ALA A 93 -14.20 -4.13 7.20
CA ALA A 93 -14.32 -5.28 8.09
C ALA A 93 -15.05 -4.94 9.40
N LEU A 94 -14.68 -3.83 10.05
CA LEU A 94 -15.33 -3.34 11.26
C LEU A 94 -16.80 -3.00 11.02
N ALA A 95 -17.12 -2.34 9.90
CA ALA A 95 -18.51 -2.03 9.53
C ALA A 95 -19.35 -3.30 9.31
N ARG A 96 -18.79 -4.36 8.71
CA ARG A 96 -19.48 -5.66 8.59
C ARG A 96 -19.71 -6.33 9.93
N ALA A 97 -18.77 -6.22 10.86
CA ALA A 97 -18.89 -6.78 12.21
C ALA A 97 -19.93 -6.04 13.07
N ALA A 98 -20.12 -4.74 12.82
CA ALA A 98 -21.09 -3.90 13.51
C ALA A 98 -22.51 -3.97 12.92
N ALA A 99 -22.69 -4.57 11.74
CA ALA A 99 -24.00 -4.70 11.12
C ALA A 99 -24.88 -5.70 11.91
N PRO A 100 -26.15 -5.37 12.22
CA PRO A 100 -27.05 -6.31 12.88
C PRO A 100 -27.24 -7.55 11.99
N PRO A 101 -27.42 -8.75 12.59
CA PRO A 101 -27.70 -9.95 11.81
C PRO A 101 -28.91 -9.67 10.91
N ARG A 102 -28.79 -10.02 9.62
CA ARG A 102 -29.92 -9.92 8.68
C ARG A 102 -31.01 -10.82 9.23
N GLY A 103 -32.06 -10.22 9.80
CA GLY A 103 -33.21 -10.96 10.28
C GLY A 103 -33.82 -11.69 9.09
N ASP A 104 -33.92 -13.01 9.19
CA ASP A 104 -34.72 -13.80 8.28
C ASP A 104 -36.14 -13.21 8.31
N ALA A 105 -36.58 -12.69 7.17
CA ALA A 105 -37.94 -12.19 7.03
C ALA A 105 -38.91 -13.33 7.36
N PRO A 106 -39.94 -13.11 8.17
CA PRO A 106 -40.89 -14.15 8.48
C PRO A 106 -41.57 -14.58 7.18
N THR A 107 -41.43 -15.85 6.83
CA THR A 107 -42.24 -16.47 5.79
C THR A 107 -43.66 -16.53 6.31
N SER A 108 -44.44 -15.50 5.99
CA SER A 108 -45.88 -15.52 6.19
C SER A 108 -46.49 -16.60 5.30
N SER A 109 -47.12 -17.59 5.91
CA SER A 109 -48.05 -18.54 5.29
C SER A 109 -49.24 -18.72 6.21
#